data_AF-A0A973SXW5-F1
#
_entry.id   AF-A0A973SXW5-F1
#
_cell.length_a   1.000
_cell.length_b   1.000
_cell.length_c   1.000
_cell.angle_alpha   90.00
_cell.angle_beta   90.00
_cell.angle_gamma   90.00
#
_symmetry.space_group_name_H-M   'P 1'
#
loop_
_entity.id
_entity.type
_entity.pdbx_description
1 polymer ?
#
loop_
_entity_poly.entity_id
_entity_poly.type
_entity_poly.pdbx_seq_one_letter_code
_entity_poly.pdbx_strand_id
1 'polypeptide(L)'
;ELMFFGDALTAADAERLGLVNRVVPDGELTKTAAEWAARLAAGPTRALALTKQLVNASLDTDRTTAFAAEAAAQEINMTTRDAREGVAAFAERRGAAFEGR
;
A
#
# COMPACT_ATOMS: atom_id res chain seq x y z
N GLU A 1 -11.44 23.84 9.63
CA GLU A 1 -11.78 23.82 11.07
C GLU A 1 -10.55 23.51 11.91
N LEU A 2 -9.98 22.29 11.82
CA LEU A 2 -8.78 21.89 12.59
C LEU A 2 -7.63 22.90 12.55
N MET A 3 -7.24 23.38 11.35
CA MET A 3 -6.15 24.36 11.20
C MET A 3 -6.43 25.75 11.80
N PHE A 4 -7.69 26.12 11.99
CA PHE A 4 -8.08 27.46 12.44
C PHE A 4 -8.33 27.53 13.93
N PHE A 5 -8.87 26.46 14.54
CA PHE A 5 -9.25 26.45 15.95
C PHE A 5 -8.34 25.59 16.83
N GLY A 6 -7.61 24.63 16.25
CA GLY A 6 -6.59 23.86 16.98
C GLY A 6 -7.15 22.93 18.06
N ASP A 7 -8.44 22.59 17.99
CA ASP A 7 -9.08 21.69 18.95
C ASP A 7 -8.45 20.29 18.93
N ALA A 8 -8.37 19.68 20.12
CA ALA A 8 -7.88 18.32 20.27
C ALA A 8 -8.85 17.32 19.60
N LEU A 9 -8.27 16.28 18.99
CA LEU A 9 -9.03 15.27 18.27
C LEU A 9 -8.94 13.93 19.00
N THR A 10 -10.08 13.24 19.12
CA THR A 10 -10.09 11.86 19.58
C THR A 10 -9.53 10.92 18.50
N ALA A 11 -9.03 9.74 18.89
CA ALA A 11 -8.57 8.75 17.92
C ALA A 11 -9.70 8.34 16.95
N ALA A 12 -10.92 8.15 17.46
CA ALA A 12 -12.08 7.79 16.66
C ALA A 12 -12.44 8.87 15.63
N ASP A 13 -12.35 10.15 16.00
CA ASP A 13 -12.55 11.24 15.05
C ASP A 13 -11.44 11.30 13.99
N ALA A 14 -10.19 11.05 14.38
CA ALA A 14 -9.07 10.99 13.43
C ALA A 14 -9.26 9.90 12.37
N GLU A 15 -9.75 8.73 12.76
CA GLU A 15 -10.09 7.64 11.83
C GLU A 15 -11.25 8.02 10.92
N ARG A 16 -12.34 8.58 11.48
CA ARG A 16 -13.52 9.01 10.72
C ARG A 16 -13.18 10.09 9.69
N LEU A 17 -12.24 10.98 10.00
CA LEU A 17 -11.76 12.03 9.09
C LEU A 17 -10.70 11.53 8.09
N GLY A 18 -10.23 10.28 8.21
CA GLY A 18 -9.20 9.71 7.35
C GLY A 18 -7.78 10.21 7.63
N LEU A 19 -7.54 10.83 8.79
CA LEU A 19 -6.19 11.25 9.22
C LEU A 19 -5.32 10.07 9.63
N VAL A 20 -5.94 9.00 10.14
CA VAL A 20 -5.29 7.71 10.41
C VAL A 20 -6.08 6.60 9.73
N ASN A 21 -5.38 5.53 9.33
CA ASN A 21 -6.02 4.42 8.61
C ASN A 21 -6.81 3.47 9.51
N ARG A 22 -6.44 3.36 10.79
CA ARG A 22 -7.07 2.44 11.75
C ARG A 22 -6.83 2.86 13.20
N VAL A 23 -7.83 2.70 14.04
CA VAL A 23 -7.72 2.80 15.50
C VAL A 23 -7.87 1.41 16.14
N VAL A 24 -7.05 1.15 17.15
CA VAL A 24 -7.04 -0.10 17.92
C VAL A 24 -6.93 0.20 19.43
N PRO A 25 -7.24 -0.76 20.32
CA PRO A 25 -6.96 -0.60 21.74
C PRO A 25 -5.48 -0.27 21.99
N ASP A 26 -5.22 0.53 23.03
CA ASP A 26 -3.87 1.09 23.32
C ASP A 26 -2.76 0.02 23.37
N GLY A 27 -3.03 -1.12 24.01
CA GLY A 27 -2.09 -2.25 24.13
C GLY A 27 -1.87 -3.06 22.85
N GLU A 28 -2.62 -2.79 21.76
CA GLU A 28 -2.57 -3.58 20.52
C GLU A 28 -1.84 -2.88 19.38
N LEU A 29 -1.53 -1.57 19.50
CA LEU A 29 -0.96 -0.78 18.40
C LEU A 29 0.27 -1.42 17.78
N THR A 30 1.28 -1.75 18.59
CA THR A 30 2.53 -2.35 18.12
C THR A 30 2.30 -3.69 17.43
N LYS A 31 1.40 -4.52 17.99
CA LYS A 31 1.07 -5.82 17.43
C LYS A 31 0.39 -5.68 16.07
N THR A 32 -0.66 -4.86 15.97
CA THR A 32 -1.37 -4.64 14.71
C THR A 32 -0.47 -4.03 13.63
N ALA A 33 0.37 -3.05 13.99
CA ALA A 33 1.32 -2.46 13.06
C ALA A 33 2.35 -3.50 12.57
N ALA A 34 2.87 -4.35 13.46
CA ALA A 34 3.80 -5.42 13.09
C ALA A 34 3.15 -6.47 12.19
N GLU A 35 1.89 -6.84 12.43
CA GLU A 35 1.13 -7.75 11.57
C GLU A 35 0.95 -7.18 10.16
N TRP A 36 0.64 -5.88 10.04
CA TRP A 36 0.56 -5.21 8.74
C TRP A 36 1.91 -5.17 8.03
N ALA A 37 2.98 -4.81 8.75
CA ALA A 37 4.33 -4.79 8.21
C ALA A 37 4.76 -6.18 7.71
N ALA A 38 4.52 -7.24 8.50
CA ALA A 38 4.82 -8.61 8.12
C ALA A 38 4.04 -9.04 6.87
N ARG A 39 2.74 -8.70 6.79
CA ARG A 39 1.92 -9.00 5.62
C ARG A 39 2.41 -8.29 4.36
N LEU A 40 2.81 -7.01 4.47
CA LEU A 40 3.36 -6.26 3.35
C LEU A 40 4.73 -6.80 2.92
N ALA A 41 5.58 -7.16 3.89
CA ALA A 41 6.91 -7.73 3.64
C ALA A 41 6.85 -9.12 2.97
N ALA A 42 5.83 -9.91 3.26
CA ALA A 42 5.58 -11.20 2.61
C ALA A 42 4.91 -11.09 1.23
N GLY A 43 4.51 -9.88 0.81
CA GLY A 43 3.91 -9.62 -0.51
C GLY A 43 4.96 -9.38 -1.61
N PRO A 44 4.52 -9.08 -2.85
CA PRO A 44 5.40 -8.74 -3.96
C PRO A 44 5.95 -7.32 -3.76
N THR A 45 7.02 -7.18 -2.98
CA THR A 45 7.47 -5.88 -2.45
C THR A 45 7.86 -4.86 -3.52
N ARG A 46 8.33 -5.29 -4.71
CA ARG A 46 8.55 -4.40 -5.86
C ARG A 46 7.26 -3.80 -6.39
N ALA A 47 6.22 -4.61 -6.57
CA ALA A 47 4.92 -4.13 -7.01
C ALA A 47 4.30 -3.19 -5.98
N LEU A 48 4.40 -3.52 -4.68
CA LEU A 48 3.91 -2.65 -3.60
C LEU A 48 4.63 -1.30 -3.58
N ALA A 49 5.95 -1.28 -3.79
CA ALA A 49 6.74 -0.05 -3.83
C ALA A 49 6.34 0.84 -5.03
N LEU A 50 6.23 0.25 -6.23
CA LEU A 50 5.79 0.98 -7.42
C LEU A 50 4.38 1.53 -7.26
N THR A 51 3.44 0.75 -6.73
CA THR A 51 2.09 1.23 -6.41
C THR A 51 2.11 2.42 -5.47
N LYS A 52 2.88 2.35 -4.37
CA LYS A 52 3.00 3.46 -3.42
C LYS A 52 3.56 4.72 -4.09
N GLN A 53 4.56 4.57 -4.94
CA GLN A 53 5.16 5.68 -5.69
C GLN A 53 4.12 6.33 -6.63
N LEU A 54 3.39 5.53 -7.40
CA LEU A 54 2.35 6.03 -8.33
C LEU A 54 1.23 6.75 -7.59
N VAL A 55 0.73 6.18 -6.49
CA VAL A 55 -0.35 6.81 -5.71
C VAL A 55 0.10 8.15 -5.14
N ASN A 56 1.30 8.23 -4.57
CA ASN A 56 1.82 9.47 -4.03
C ASN A 56 2.02 10.54 -5.11
N ALA A 57 2.51 10.17 -6.29
CA ALA A 57 2.71 11.11 -7.40
C ALA A 57 1.41 11.53 -8.10
N SER A 58 0.33 10.75 -7.96
CA SER A 58 -0.93 11.04 -8.65
C SER A 58 -1.62 12.32 -8.17
N LEU A 59 -1.30 12.79 -6.96
CA LEU A 59 -1.81 14.06 -6.42
C LEU A 59 -1.21 15.29 -7.11
N ASP A 60 -0.04 15.13 -7.73
CA ASP A 60 0.75 16.22 -8.31
C ASP A 60 0.84 16.14 -9.85
N THR A 61 0.17 15.18 -10.49
CA THR A 61 0.27 14.92 -11.93
C THR A 61 -1.09 14.90 -12.61
N ASP A 62 -1.11 15.25 -13.91
CA ASP A 62 -2.30 15.07 -14.72
C ASP A 62 -2.53 13.60 -15.09
N ARG A 63 -3.75 13.28 -15.50
CA ARG A 63 -4.16 11.91 -15.80
C ARG A 63 -3.32 11.25 -16.90
N THR A 64 -2.93 11.99 -17.93
CA THR A 64 -2.12 11.45 -19.04
C THR A 64 -0.74 11.05 -18.53
N THR A 65 -0.11 11.91 -17.73
CA THR A 65 1.18 11.63 -17.08
C THR A 65 1.07 10.42 -16.13
N ALA A 66 0.03 10.36 -15.31
CA ALA A 66 -0.21 9.26 -14.38
C ALA A 66 -0.34 7.91 -15.10
N PHE A 67 -1.10 7.85 -16.21
CA PHE A 67 -1.24 6.63 -17.00
C PHE A 67 0.05 6.20 -17.69
N ALA A 68 0.85 7.14 -18.19
CA ALA A 68 2.16 6.82 -18.76
C ALA A 68 3.09 6.22 -17.69
N ALA A 69 3.11 6.80 -16.48
CA ALA A 69 3.88 6.28 -15.36
C ALA A 69 3.40 4.89 -14.91
N GLU A 70 2.09 4.67 -14.85
CA GLU A 70 1.51 3.37 -14.54
C GLU A 70 1.90 2.30 -15.57
N ALA A 71 1.84 2.62 -16.87
CA ALA A 71 2.24 1.71 -17.93
C ALA A 71 3.71 1.28 -17.80
N ALA A 72 4.62 2.23 -17.53
CA ALA A 72 6.03 1.93 -17.31
C ALA A 72 6.26 1.06 -16.05
N ALA A 73 5.57 1.38 -14.95
CA ALA A 73 5.65 0.58 -13.73
C ALA A 73 5.13 -0.85 -13.94
N GLN A 74 4.08 -1.01 -14.74
CA GLN A 74 3.54 -2.31 -15.09
C GLN A 74 4.51 -3.13 -15.94
N GLU A 75 5.17 -2.50 -16.92
CA GLU A 75 6.22 -3.15 -17.71
C GLU A 75 7.35 -3.67 -16.82
N ILE A 76 7.83 -2.84 -15.88
CA ILE A 76 8.84 -3.24 -14.89
C ILE A 76 8.34 -4.43 -14.06
N ASN A 77 7.12 -4.35 -13.52
CA ASN A 77 6.54 -5.43 -12.70
C ASN A 77 6.47 -6.75 -13.46
N MET A 78 6.06 -6.75 -14.74
CA MET A 78 5.93 -7.96 -15.54
C MET A 78 7.27 -8.67 -15.82
N THR A 79 8.40 -7.97 -15.65
CA THR A 79 9.73 -8.59 -15.74
C THR A 79 10.18 -9.32 -14.46
N THR A 80 9.48 -9.13 -13.34
CA THR A 80 9.86 -9.70 -12.03
C THR A 80 9.55 -11.19 -11.93
N ARG A 81 10.21 -11.90 -11.01
CA ARG A 81 9.86 -13.29 -10.68
C ARG A 81 8.52 -13.33 -9.94
N ASP A 82 8.29 -12.38 -9.05
CA ASP A 82 7.04 -12.27 -8.29
C ASP A 82 5.80 -12.15 -9.17
N ALA A 83 5.88 -11.46 -10.31
CA ALA A 83 4.77 -11.42 -11.28
C ALA A 83 4.48 -12.80 -11.87
N ARG A 84 5.51 -13.56 -12.25
CA ARG A 84 5.35 -14.92 -12.78
C ARG A 84 4.81 -15.87 -11.73
N GLU A 85 5.33 -15.79 -10.51
CA GLU A 85 4.88 -16.58 -9.37
C GLU A 85 3.43 -16.26 -9.00
N GLY A 86 3.03 -14.98 -8.98
CA GLY A 86 1.65 -14.59 -8.72
C GLY A 86 0.67 -15.20 -9.73
N VAL A 87 1.03 -15.18 -11.02
CA VAL A 87 0.24 -15.82 -12.08
C VAL A 87 0.19 -17.35 -11.91
N ALA A 88 1.33 -17.98 -11.65
CA ALA A 88 1.42 -19.43 -11.47
C ALA A 88 0.66 -19.91 -10.23
N ALA A 89 0.87 -19.28 -9.08
CA ALA A 89 0.19 -19.61 -7.83
C ALA A 89 -1.34 -19.45 -7.95
N PHE A 90 -1.80 -18.42 -8.66
CA PHE A 90 -3.21 -18.25 -8.97
C PHE A 90 -3.77 -19.38 -9.85
N ALA A 91 -3.09 -19.72 -10.95
CA ALA A 91 -3.50 -20.80 -11.85
C ALA A 91 -3.52 -22.17 -11.14
N GLU A 92 -2.55 -22.41 -10.25
CA GLU A 92 -2.38 -23.64 -9.48
C GLU A 92 -3.23 -23.68 -8.19
N ARG A 93 -3.92 -22.58 -7.84
CA ARG A 93 -4.74 -22.43 -6.63
C ARG A 93 -3.98 -22.71 -5.33
N ARG A 94 -2.74 -22.24 -5.25
CA ARG A 94 -1.89 -22.33 -4.05
C ARG A 94 -1.52 -20.95 -3.52
N GLY A 95 -0.92 -20.90 -2.33
CA GLY A 95 -0.29 -19.68 -1.84
C GLY A 95 0.90 -19.27 -2.73
N ALA A 96 1.03 -17.97 -2.98
CA ALA A 96 2.18 -17.40 -3.68
C ALA A 96 3.37 -17.23 -2.73
N ALA A 97 4.57 -17.50 -3.21
CA ALA A 97 5.83 -17.32 -2.50
C ALA A 97 6.63 -16.15 -3.11
N PHE A 98 6.39 -14.93 -2.62
CA PHE A 98 7.05 -13.74 -3.13
C PHE A 98 8.46 -13.55 -2.55
N GLU A 99 9.39 -13.09 -3.39
CA GLU A 99 10.81 -12.89 -3.07
C GLU A 99 11.25 -11.42 -3.19
N GLY A 100 10.38 -10.51 -3.68
CA GLY A 100 10.68 -9.11 -3.88
C GLY A 100 11.55 -8.80 -5.11
N ARG A 101 11.53 -9.67 -6.12
CA ARG A 101 12.38 -9.55 -7.33
C ARG A 101 11.76 -10.15 -8.57
#